data_AF-A0A7S2FZ46-F1
#
_entry.id   AF-A0A7S2FZ46-F1
#
_cell.length_a   1.000
_cell.length_b   1.000
_cell.length_c   1.000
_cell.angle_alpha   90.00
_cell.angle_beta   90.00
_cell.angle_gamma   90.00
#
_symmetry.space_group_name_H-M   'P 1'
#
loop_
_entity.id
_entity.type
_entity.pdbx_description
1 polymer ?
#
loop_
_entity_poly.entity_id
_entity_poly.type
_entity_poly.pdbx_seq_one_letter_code
_entity_poly.pdbx_strand_id
1 'polypeptide(L)'
;MIKARIDLNMLLFDPVPGDLVWTGFPFTGYGHTDLSRCTPFLKRILAIYPHEPLPDLSFHAPVLCKYPKGCYVEEDVTLGCHQGALFMTRRVPREEGNRNSIDLASNLSFRRIHDWLTDVGTTLDVNRVLIRGFYNPDAQACIGLMKAACRTHLPTRRILHDATAASGRVIIRRGADCNARFLNKHHEALERRMGTYHDSCDEFDITERPEFETRYLLEIVTPESSASWFCRPVSRSG
;
A
#
# COMPACT_ATOMS: atom_id res chain seq x y z
N MET A 1 17.43 9.89 38.18
CA MET A 1 16.08 9.97 37.59
C MET A 1 16.15 9.43 36.17
N ILE A 2 15.69 8.20 35.93
CA ILE A 2 15.72 7.58 34.60
C ILE A 2 14.59 8.22 33.79
N LYS A 3 14.91 9.02 32.76
CA LYS A 3 13.90 9.48 31.81
C LYS A 3 13.49 8.27 30.97
N ALA A 4 12.25 7.83 31.10
CA ALA A 4 11.70 6.82 30.22
C ALA A 4 11.79 7.32 28.77
N ARG A 5 12.44 6.55 27.91
CA ARG A 5 12.52 6.81 26.48
C ARG A 5 11.31 6.15 25.82
N ILE A 6 10.49 6.94 25.16
CA ILE A 6 9.34 6.46 24.40
C ILE A 6 9.78 6.30 22.96
N ASP A 7 9.70 5.08 22.44
CA ASP A 7 9.85 4.80 21.01
C ASP A 7 8.46 4.56 20.41
N LEU A 8 8.19 5.21 19.28
CA LEU A 8 6.91 5.18 18.59
C LEU A 8 7.06 4.40 17.28
N ASN A 9 6.15 3.46 17.05
CA ASN A 9 5.95 2.79 15.76
C ASN A 9 4.57 3.18 15.24
N MET A 10 4.45 3.43 13.95
CA MET A 10 3.21 3.93 13.36
C MET A 10 2.80 3.09 12.14
N LEU A 11 1.54 2.69 12.11
CA LEU A 11 0.92 2.08 10.94
C LEU A 11 -0.12 3.04 10.39
N LEU A 12 0.01 3.36 9.10
CA LEU A 12 -0.94 4.18 8.35
C LEU A 12 -1.61 3.27 7.31
N PHE A 13 -2.92 3.14 7.37
CA PHE A 13 -3.68 2.42 6.36
C PHE A 13 -4.52 3.41 5.57
N ASP A 14 -4.23 3.53 4.28
CA ASP A 14 -4.87 4.46 3.35
C ASP A 14 -5.12 5.85 3.97
N PRO A 15 -4.07 6.53 4.48
CA PRO A 15 -4.26 7.78 5.19
C PRO A 15 -4.84 8.81 4.23
N VAL A 16 -6.07 9.26 4.47
CA VAL A 16 -6.77 10.27 3.66
C VAL A 16 -6.95 11.54 4.49
N PRO A 17 -6.88 12.74 3.89
CA PRO A 17 -7.14 13.97 4.61
C PRO A 17 -8.65 14.03 4.95
N GLY A 18 -8.98 14.33 6.21
CA GLY A 18 -10.37 14.37 6.69
C GLY A 18 -11.20 15.55 6.17
N ASP A 19 -10.57 16.51 5.50
CA ASP A 19 -11.14 17.83 5.22
C ASP A 19 -12.00 17.88 3.94
N LEU A 20 -12.37 16.73 3.35
CA LEU A 20 -13.13 16.64 2.10
C LEU A 20 -14.51 15.98 2.24
N VAL A 21 -14.92 15.62 3.46
CA VAL A 21 -16.29 15.15 3.72
C VAL A 21 -17.22 16.36 3.89
N TRP A 22 -17.67 16.92 2.77
CA TRP A 22 -18.87 17.77 2.60
C TRP A 22 -18.99 19.10 3.39
N THR A 23 -18.16 19.39 4.38
CA THR A 23 -18.21 20.66 5.15
C THR A 23 -16.98 21.51 4.82
N GLY A 24 -17.19 22.51 3.98
CA GLY A 24 -16.13 23.34 3.42
C GLY A 24 -15.31 24.12 4.46
N PHE A 25 -14.06 24.37 4.08
CA PHE A 25 -13.14 25.42 4.53
C PHE A 25 -12.94 25.61 6.07
N PRO A 26 -11.69 25.68 6.55
CA PRO A 26 -10.45 25.86 5.80
C PRO A 26 -9.73 24.54 5.51
N PHE A 27 -8.82 24.58 4.53
CA PHE A 27 -7.85 23.55 4.16
C PHE A 27 -6.84 23.23 5.29
N THR A 28 -7.33 22.79 6.45
CA THR A 28 -6.53 22.60 7.67
C THR A 28 -5.66 21.34 7.66
N GLY A 29 -5.89 20.41 6.73
CA GLY A 29 -5.27 19.10 6.65
C GLY A 29 -3.83 19.07 6.13
N TYR A 30 -3.38 20.13 5.44
CA TYR A 30 -2.05 20.15 4.81
C TYR A 30 -0.90 19.98 5.84
N GLY A 31 -1.07 20.49 7.06
CA GLY A 31 -0.07 20.41 8.12
C GLY A 31 0.11 19.01 8.74
N HIS A 32 -0.83 18.09 8.53
CA HIS A 32 -0.81 16.76 9.16
C HIS A 32 -0.03 15.70 8.36
N THR A 33 0.53 16.09 7.22
CA THR A 33 1.35 15.21 6.36
C THR A 33 2.84 15.29 6.66
N ASP A 34 3.33 16.31 7.40
CA ASP A 34 4.75 16.45 7.76
C ASP A 34 5.03 15.90 9.17
N LEU A 35 5.59 14.69 9.20
CA LEU A 35 6.06 14.00 10.41
C LEU A 35 7.56 14.16 10.64
N SER A 36 8.26 14.97 9.84
CA SER A 36 9.72 15.09 9.90
C SER A 36 10.26 15.59 11.23
N ARG A 37 9.41 16.23 12.04
CA ARG A 37 9.74 16.74 13.38
C ARG A 37 9.55 15.71 14.50
N CYS A 38 9.03 14.51 14.21
CA CYS A 38 8.81 13.45 15.21
C CYS A 38 10.09 12.70 15.64
N THR A 39 11.28 13.30 15.43
CA THR A 39 12.56 12.79 15.91
C THR A 39 12.79 13.11 17.39
N PRO A 40 13.46 12.23 18.17
CA PRO A 40 14.01 10.93 17.78
C PRO A 40 13.06 9.75 18.05
N PHE A 41 11.78 10.02 18.33
CA PHE A 41 10.85 9.05 18.90
C PHE A 41 10.25 8.09 17.85
N LEU A 42 9.94 8.58 16.64
CA LEU A 42 9.35 7.76 15.59
C LEU A 42 10.41 6.85 14.94
N LYS A 43 10.32 5.54 15.19
CA LYS A 43 11.33 4.54 14.79
C LYS A 43 10.99 3.78 13.53
N ARG A 44 9.74 3.34 13.43
CA ARG A 44 9.27 2.50 12.32
C ARG A 44 7.92 2.97 11.83
N ILE A 45 7.76 3.00 10.52
CA ILE A 45 6.51 3.36 9.85
C ILE A 45 6.19 2.28 8.82
N LEU A 46 4.94 1.82 8.83
CA LEU A 46 4.34 1.09 7.73
C LEU A 46 3.18 1.92 7.18
N ALA A 47 3.24 2.28 5.91
CA ALA A 47 2.14 2.90 5.20
C ALA A 47 1.63 1.95 4.11
N ILE A 48 0.34 1.60 4.17
CA ILE A 48 -0.30 0.68 3.23
C ILE A 48 -1.32 1.45 2.41
N TYR A 49 -1.26 1.29 1.11
CA TYR A 49 -2.16 1.96 0.17
C TYR A 49 -2.92 0.94 -0.67
N PRO A 50 -4.24 0.82 -0.50
CA PRO A 50 -5.09 0.07 -1.42
C PRO A 50 -5.00 0.68 -2.83
N HIS A 51 -4.90 -0.17 -3.84
CA HIS A 51 -4.68 0.32 -5.21
C HIS A 51 -5.96 0.76 -5.93
N GLU A 52 -7.13 0.24 -5.53
CA GLU A 52 -8.39 0.60 -6.20
C GLU A 52 -8.82 1.99 -5.70
N PRO A 53 -8.96 2.97 -6.61
CA PRO A 53 -9.49 4.27 -6.22
C PRO A 53 -10.95 4.11 -5.77
N LEU A 54 -11.37 4.93 -4.82
CA LEU A 54 -12.79 5.15 -4.60
C LEU A 54 -13.38 5.92 -5.80
N PRO A 55 -14.69 5.82 -6.07
CA PRO A 55 -15.32 6.58 -7.14
C PRO A 55 -14.95 8.07 -7.10
N ASP A 56 -14.75 8.71 -8.25
CA ASP A 56 -14.18 10.07 -8.38
C ASP A 56 -14.87 11.13 -7.50
N LEU A 57 -16.15 10.93 -7.17
CA LEU A 57 -16.92 11.80 -6.29
C LEU A 57 -16.40 11.87 -4.84
N SER A 58 -15.50 10.96 -4.47
CA SER A 58 -15.03 10.80 -3.09
C SER A 58 -13.97 11.83 -2.73
N PHE A 59 -13.18 12.38 -3.66
CA PHE A 59 -11.97 13.16 -3.32
C PHE A 59 -11.01 12.45 -2.33
N HIS A 60 -11.06 11.11 -2.26
CA HIS A 60 -10.31 10.27 -1.32
C HIS A 60 -8.98 9.79 -1.93
N ALA A 61 -8.11 10.73 -2.32
CA ALA A 61 -6.74 10.37 -2.62
C ALA A 61 -5.93 10.26 -1.31
N PRO A 62 -5.10 9.22 -1.14
CA PRO A 62 -4.29 9.09 0.06
C PRO A 62 -3.23 10.19 0.12
N VAL A 63 -2.84 10.59 1.33
CA VAL A 63 -1.69 11.47 1.56
C VAL A 63 -0.41 10.67 1.61
N LEU A 64 0.65 11.23 1.03
CA LEU A 64 2.00 10.74 1.20
C LEU A 64 2.75 11.63 2.17
N CYS A 65 3.00 11.10 3.37
CA CYS A 65 3.60 11.87 4.44
C CYS A 65 5.10 12.11 4.21
N LYS A 66 5.62 13.17 4.81
CA LYS A 66 7.06 13.42 4.92
C LYS A 66 7.55 12.89 6.26
N TYR A 67 8.41 11.88 6.21
CA TYR A 67 8.87 11.18 7.40
C TYR A 67 10.19 11.74 7.97
N PRO A 68 10.46 11.52 9.27
CA PRO A 68 11.72 11.94 9.88
C PRO A 68 12.92 11.15 9.34
N LYS A 69 14.07 11.84 9.21
CA LYS A 69 15.34 11.19 8.84
C LYS A 69 15.75 10.16 9.89
N GLY A 70 16.24 9.00 9.45
CA GLY A 70 16.67 7.91 10.34
C GLY A 70 15.53 7.04 10.89
N CYS A 71 14.29 7.26 10.47
CA CYS A 71 13.17 6.34 10.68
C CYS A 71 13.21 5.22 9.63
N TYR A 72 12.85 3.99 10.00
CA TYR A 72 12.61 2.92 9.04
C TYR A 72 11.21 3.09 8.45
N VAL A 73 11.11 3.39 7.17
CA VAL A 73 9.84 3.60 6.47
C VAL A 73 9.62 2.48 5.47
N GLU A 74 8.46 1.85 5.56
CA GLU A 74 7.98 0.91 4.56
C GLU A 74 6.66 1.40 3.99
N GLU A 75 6.67 1.75 2.71
CA GLU A 75 5.47 2.06 1.94
C GLU A 75 5.16 0.88 1.02
N ASP A 76 3.92 0.39 1.07
CA ASP A 76 3.50 -0.79 0.31
C ASP A 76 2.08 -0.64 -0.25
N VAL A 77 1.78 -1.42 -1.29
CA VAL A 77 0.51 -1.38 -2.01
C VAL A 77 -0.27 -2.66 -1.78
N THR A 78 -1.58 -2.56 -1.52
CA THR A 78 -2.43 -3.73 -1.29
C THR A 78 -3.61 -3.80 -2.26
N LEU A 79 -4.29 -4.94 -2.29
CA LEU A 79 -5.51 -5.15 -3.07
C LEU A 79 -6.71 -4.41 -2.46
N GLY A 80 -7.75 -4.21 -3.27
CA GLY A 80 -9.01 -3.59 -2.85
C GLY A 80 -8.98 -2.07 -2.80
N CYS A 81 -10.12 -1.52 -2.37
CA CYS A 81 -10.34 -0.11 -2.10
C CYS A 81 -10.24 0.21 -0.60
N HIS A 82 -10.34 1.48 -0.22
CA HIS A 82 -10.23 1.98 1.17
C HIS A 82 -10.95 1.09 2.20
N GLN A 83 -12.27 0.92 2.04
CA GLN A 83 -13.09 0.14 2.98
C GLN A 83 -12.96 -1.37 2.72
N GLY A 84 -12.87 -1.78 1.46
CA GLY A 84 -12.82 -3.19 1.08
C GLY A 84 -11.57 -3.90 1.60
N ALA A 85 -10.45 -3.20 1.66
CA ALA A 85 -9.19 -3.75 2.14
C ALA A 85 -9.09 -3.85 3.67
N LEU A 86 -10.02 -3.27 4.44
CA LEU A 86 -10.09 -3.42 5.91
C LEU A 86 -11.32 -4.19 6.39
N PHE A 87 -12.13 -4.71 5.47
CA PHE A 87 -13.39 -5.37 5.83
C PHE A 87 -13.18 -6.78 6.39
N MET A 88 -13.10 -6.90 7.73
CA MET A 88 -12.92 -8.20 8.40
C MET A 88 -13.97 -9.23 7.94
N THR A 89 -13.51 -10.26 7.25
CA THR A 89 -14.36 -11.31 6.70
C THR A 89 -14.12 -12.66 7.38
N ARG A 90 -15.17 -13.49 7.41
CA ARG A 90 -15.09 -14.90 7.85
C ARG A 90 -14.86 -15.84 6.67
N ARG A 91 -14.89 -15.33 5.45
CA ARG A 91 -14.90 -16.14 4.24
C ARG A 91 -13.47 -16.43 3.80
N VAL A 92 -13.22 -17.71 3.54
CA VAL A 92 -12.05 -18.15 2.79
C VAL A 92 -12.24 -17.73 1.33
N PRO A 93 -11.32 -16.96 0.73
CA PRO A 93 -11.37 -16.68 -0.70
C PRO A 93 -11.33 -18.01 -1.47
N ARG A 94 -12.28 -18.25 -2.38
CA ARG A 94 -12.22 -19.41 -3.28
C ARG A 94 -11.33 -19.04 -4.47
N GLU A 95 -10.45 -19.95 -4.88
CA GLU A 95 -9.55 -19.75 -6.03
C GLU A 95 -10.31 -19.55 -7.35
N GLU A 96 -11.53 -20.09 -7.45
CA GLU A 96 -12.35 -20.06 -8.66
C GLU A 96 -13.61 -19.21 -8.44
N GLY A 97 -13.60 -18.00 -9.02
CA GLY A 97 -14.79 -17.16 -9.13
C GLY A 97 -14.55 -15.72 -8.69
N ASN A 98 -14.75 -14.80 -9.63
CA ASN A 98 -14.58 -13.35 -9.56
C ASN A 98 -15.44 -12.60 -8.49
N ARG A 99 -15.96 -13.28 -7.46
CA ARG A 99 -16.95 -12.73 -6.52
C ARG A 99 -16.41 -12.33 -5.14
N ASN A 100 -15.13 -12.58 -4.85
CA ASN A 100 -14.58 -12.37 -3.50
C ASN A 100 -13.35 -11.44 -3.45
N SER A 101 -13.28 -10.41 -4.32
CA SER A 101 -12.15 -9.46 -4.33
C SER A 101 -11.99 -8.72 -2.99
N ILE A 102 -13.10 -8.36 -2.34
CA ILE A 102 -13.12 -7.73 -1.01
C ILE A 102 -12.56 -8.67 0.06
N ASP A 103 -13.00 -9.93 0.07
CA ASP A 103 -12.51 -10.92 1.05
C ASP A 103 -11.01 -11.12 0.88
N LEU A 104 -10.53 -11.29 -0.35
CA LEU A 104 -9.10 -11.42 -0.66
C LEU A 104 -8.32 -10.19 -0.19
N ALA A 105 -8.74 -9.00 -0.58
CA ALA A 105 -8.09 -7.73 -0.23
C ALA A 105 -8.01 -7.54 1.29
N SER A 106 -9.11 -7.81 2.00
CA SER A 106 -9.14 -7.66 3.45
C SER A 106 -8.25 -8.68 4.15
N ASN A 107 -8.31 -9.95 3.76
CA ASN A 107 -7.52 -10.99 4.41
C ASN A 107 -6.01 -10.75 4.25
N LEU A 108 -5.57 -10.33 3.05
CA LEU A 108 -4.16 -9.99 2.80
C LEU A 108 -3.72 -8.75 3.59
N SER A 109 -4.56 -7.73 3.68
CA SER A 109 -4.27 -6.53 4.46
C SER A 109 -4.23 -6.81 5.96
N PHE A 110 -5.17 -7.61 6.47
CA PHE A 110 -5.17 -8.06 7.87
C PHE A 110 -3.90 -8.83 8.19
N ARG A 111 -3.51 -9.78 7.33
CA ARG A 111 -2.24 -10.49 7.49
C ARG A 111 -1.06 -9.53 7.57
N ARG A 112 -0.96 -8.59 6.63
CA ARG A 112 0.12 -7.61 6.59
C ARG A 112 0.23 -6.83 7.89
N ILE A 113 -0.90 -6.33 8.37
CA ILE A 113 -1.02 -5.55 9.61
C ILE A 113 -0.64 -6.42 10.81
N HIS A 114 -1.17 -7.64 10.89
CA HIS A 114 -0.88 -8.59 11.96
C HIS A 114 0.62 -8.91 12.04
N ASP A 115 1.25 -9.22 10.91
CA ASP A 115 2.67 -9.54 10.84
C ASP A 115 3.52 -8.32 11.25
N TRP A 116 3.15 -7.11 10.80
CA TRP A 116 3.86 -5.89 11.23
C TRP A 116 3.72 -5.61 12.72
N LEU A 117 2.51 -5.75 13.27
CA LEU A 117 2.23 -5.57 14.70
C LEU A 117 3.07 -6.54 15.55
N THR A 118 3.11 -7.80 15.13
CA THR A 118 3.97 -8.82 15.74
C THR A 118 5.45 -8.44 15.63
N ASP A 119 5.92 -8.01 14.45
CA ASP A 119 7.31 -7.63 14.20
C ASP A 119 7.75 -6.43 15.08
N VAL A 120 6.84 -5.53 15.48
CA VAL A 120 7.14 -4.41 16.40
C VAL A 120 6.91 -4.74 17.88
N GLY A 121 6.68 -6.02 18.20
CA GLY A 121 6.50 -6.51 19.56
C GLY A 121 5.09 -6.29 20.15
N THR A 122 4.10 -5.98 19.31
CA THR A 122 2.71 -5.90 19.77
C THR A 122 2.14 -7.31 19.90
N THR A 123 1.75 -7.68 21.11
CA THR A 123 1.02 -8.93 21.35
C THR A 123 -0.45 -8.74 21.01
N LEU A 124 -0.91 -9.41 19.96
CA LEU A 124 -2.33 -9.48 19.64
C LEU A 124 -2.92 -10.73 20.28
N ASP A 125 -3.95 -10.54 21.10
CA ASP A 125 -4.81 -11.66 21.49
C ASP A 125 -5.71 -12.02 20.31
N VAL A 126 -5.12 -12.78 19.38
CA VAL A 126 -5.80 -13.27 18.18
C VAL A 126 -7.02 -14.08 18.56
N ASN A 127 -7.05 -14.76 19.72
CA ASN A 127 -8.27 -15.45 20.14
C ASN A 127 -9.36 -14.43 20.45
N ARG A 128 -9.10 -13.36 21.20
CA ARG A 128 -10.11 -12.30 21.43
C ARG A 128 -10.56 -11.59 20.15
N VAL A 129 -9.65 -11.33 19.23
CA VAL A 129 -9.97 -10.66 17.95
C VAL A 129 -10.72 -11.62 17.01
N LEU A 130 -10.33 -12.89 16.97
CA LEU A 130 -10.88 -13.94 16.10
C LEU A 130 -12.01 -14.75 16.74
N ILE A 131 -12.44 -14.47 17.98
CA ILE A 131 -13.58 -15.13 18.68
C ILE A 131 -14.85 -15.17 17.79
N ARG A 132 -14.92 -14.30 16.79
CA ARG A 132 -16.00 -14.26 15.80
C ARG A 132 -15.80 -15.19 14.60
N GLY A 133 -14.79 -16.05 14.55
CA GLY A 133 -14.55 -16.96 13.41
C GLY A 133 -14.10 -16.23 12.13
N PHE A 134 -13.30 -15.17 12.28
CA PHE A 134 -12.70 -14.49 11.12
C PHE A 134 -11.63 -15.38 10.48
N TYR A 135 -11.53 -15.31 9.16
CA TYR A 135 -10.50 -16.05 8.44
C TYR A 135 -9.17 -15.29 8.56
N ASN A 136 -8.16 -15.94 9.12
CA ASN A 136 -6.81 -15.42 9.19
C ASN A 136 -5.88 -16.39 8.44
N PRO A 137 -5.56 -16.14 7.15
CA PRO A 137 -4.71 -17.03 6.39
C PRO A 137 -3.32 -17.14 7.03
N ASP A 138 -2.75 -18.35 7.06
CA ASP A 138 -1.35 -18.51 7.39
C ASP A 138 -0.44 -17.92 6.28
N ALA A 139 0.87 -17.88 6.52
CA ALA A 139 1.83 -17.30 5.58
C ALA A 139 1.82 -18.03 4.22
N GLN A 140 1.66 -19.35 4.22
CA GLN A 140 1.67 -20.16 3.00
C GLN A 140 0.40 -19.91 2.17
N ALA A 141 -0.76 -19.89 2.83
CA ALA A 141 -2.04 -19.54 2.21
C ALA A 141 -1.98 -18.12 1.62
N CYS A 142 -1.38 -17.16 2.34
CA CYS A 142 -1.17 -15.80 1.85
C CYS A 142 -0.33 -15.76 0.57
N ILE A 143 0.79 -16.48 0.52
CA ILE A 143 1.63 -16.57 -0.69
C ILE A 143 0.82 -17.13 -1.87
N GLY A 144 0.04 -18.20 -1.64
CA GLY A 144 -0.85 -18.78 -2.66
C GLY A 144 -1.85 -17.76 -3.22
N LEU A 145 -2.54 -17.05 -2.32
CA LEU A 145 -3.49 -16.00 -2.66
C LEU A 145 -2.82 -14.84 -3.44
N MET A 146 -1.63 -14.40 -3.02
CA MET A 146 -0.89 -13.33 -3.70
C MET A 146 -0.40 -13.77 -5.09
N LYS A 147 0.04 -15.01 -5.25
CA LYS A 147 0.41 -15.59 -6.56
C LYS A 147 -0.79 -15.65 -7.50
N ALA A 148 -1.95 -16.09 -7.01
CA ALA A 148 -3.18 -16.09 -7.79
C ALA A 148 -3.55 -14.66 -8.23
N ALA A 149 -3.51 -13.70 -7.30
CA ALA A 149 -3.76 -12.29 -7.59
C ALA A 149 -2.81 -11.68 -8.64
N CYS A 150 -1.53 -12.09 -8.66
CA CYS A 150 -0.57 -11.64 -9.68
C CYS A 150 -0.96 -12.09 -11.10
N ARG A 151 -1.66 -13.21 -11.23
CA ARG A 151 -2.10 -13.75 -12.54
C ARG A 151 -3.38 -13.09 -13.04
N THR A 152 -4.27 -12.70 -12.13
CA THR A 152 -5.62 -12.24 -12.46
C THR A 152 -5.77 -10.72 -12.51
N HIS A 153 -4.90 -9.98 -11.83
CA HIS A 153 -5.02 -8.52 -11.75
C HIS A 153 -3.93 -7.80 -12.54
N LEU A 154 -4.36 -6.90 -13.42
CA LEU A 154 -3.49 -6.01 -14.20
C LEU A 154 -2.76 -5.00 -13.29
N PRO A 155 -1.63 -4.44 -13.75
CA PRO A 155 -1.03 -3.26 -13.13
C PRO A 155 -2.03 -2.13 -12.93
N THR A 156 -1.94 -1.42 -11.82
CA THR A 156 -2.86 -0.31 -11.49
C THR A 156 -2.10 0.88 -10.94
N ARG A 157 -2.64 2.08 -11.19
CA ARG A 157 -2.06 3.36 -10.76
C ARG A 157 -3.08 4.12 -9.91
N ARG A 158 -2.66 4.63 -8.75
CA ARG A 158 -3.48 5.49 -7.89
C ARG A 158 -2.75 6.79 -7.58
N ILE A 159 -3.40 7.92 -7.86
CA ILE A 159 -2.86 9.26 -7.58
C ILE A 159 -2.91 9.51 -6.07
N LEU A 160 -1.87 10.15 -5.55
CA LEU A 160 -1.75 10.59 -4.17
C LEU A 160 -1.77 12.11 -4.06
N HIS A 161 -2.21 12.59 -2.90
CA HIS A 161 -1.92 13.93 -2.45
C HIS A 161 -0.49 14.00 -1.92
N ASP A 162 0.30 14.89 -2.51
CA ASP A 162 1.65 15.18 -2.08
C ASP A 162 1.80 16.69 -1.87
N ALA A 163 2.27 17.08 -0.69
CA ALA A 163 2.54 18.48 -0.36
C ALA A 163 3.69 19.08 -1.20
N THR A 164 4.53 18.24 -1.82
CA THR A 164 5.77 18.69 -2.48
C THR A 164 5.73 18.73 -4.01
N ALA A 165 4.73 18.15 -4.67
CA ALA A 165 4.73 18.03 -6.13
C ALA A 165 3.54 18.76 -6.76
N ALA A 166 3.83 19.65 -7.71
CA ALA A 166 2.84 20.25 -8.63
C ALA A 166 2.14 19.19 -9.51
N SER A 167 2.66 17.95 -9.49
CA SER A 167 2.10 16.77 -10.11
C SER A 167 2.06 15.62 -9.10
N GLY A 168 0.86 15.18 -8.73
CA GLY A 168 0.67 14.17 -7.69
C GLY A 168 1.51 12.90 -7.90
N ARG A 169 2.18 12.44 -6.83
CA ARG A 169 2.84 11.14 -6.81
C ARG A 169 1.83 10.03 -7.11
N VAL A 170 2.27 8.97 -7.76
CA VAL A 170 1.41 7.84 -8.13
C VAL A 170 1.94 6.58 -7.48
N ILE A 171 1.04 5.80 -6.90
CA ILE A 171 1.32 4.44 -6.46
C ILE A 171 1.06 3.51 -7.62
N ILE A 172 2.07 2.74 -7.99
CA ILE A 172 1.97 1.70 -9.01
C ILE A 172 1.98 0.35 -8.32
N ARG A 173 0.88 -0.39 -8.43
CA ARG A 173 0.86 -1.82 -8.08
C ARG A 173 1.34 -2.57 -9.31
N ARG A 174 2.53 -3.18 -9.20
CA ARG A 174 3.23 -3.88 -10.30
C ARG A 174 3.70 -2.90 -11.38
N GLY A 175 5.01 -2.79 -11.60
CA GLY A 175 5.54 -2.04 -12.76
C GLY A 175 4.95 -2.56 -14.07
N ALA A 176 5.02 -1.76 -15.14
CA ALA A 176 4.51 -2.14 -16.46
C ALA A 176 5.14 -3.44 -17.02
N ASP A 177 6.25 -3.87 -16.45
CA ASP A 177 6.91 -5.13 -16.76
C ASP A 177 6.00 -6.31 -16.40
N CYS A 178 5.55 -7.01 -17.44
CA CYS A 178 4.70 -8.20 -17.38
C CYS A 178 5.28 -9.35 -16.52
N ASN A 179 6.54 -9.25 -16.09
CA ASN A 179 7.28 -10.27 -15.34
C ASN A 179 7.38 -10.04 -13.83
N ALA A 180 6.70 -9.04 -13.26
CA ALA A 180 6.74 -8.82 -11.81
C ALA A 180 6.29 -10.08 -11.04
N ARG A 181 7.24 -10.71 -10.35
CA ARG A 181 7.12 -11.98 -9.62
C ARG A 181 6.26 -11.87 -8.36
N PHE A 182 6.30 -10.71 -7.70
CA PHE A 182 5.58 -10.46 -6.45
C PHE A 182 4.46 -9.44 -6.65
N LEU A 183 3.48 -9.52 -5.75
CA LEU A 183 2.32 -8.64 -5.77
C LEU A 183 2.68 -7.25 -5.24
N ASN A 184 3.54 -7.25 -4.21
CA ASN A 184 3.98 -6.11 -3.41
C ASN A 184 5.19 -6.54 -2.55
N LYS A 185 5.75 -5.63 -1.73
CA LYS A 185 6.94 -5.92 -0.90
C LYS A 185 6.66 -6.97 0.15
N HIS A 186 5.43 -7.02 0.67
CA HIS A 186 5.04 -8.03 1.62
C HIS A 186 5.04 -9.45 1.05
N HIS A 187 4.59 -9.65 -0.19
CA HIS A 187 4.65 -10.93 -0.88
C HIS A 187 6.10 -11.43 -0.99
N GLU A 188 7.02 -10.55 -1.42
CA GLU A 188 8.44 -10.87 -1.49
C GLU A 188 9.02 -11.25 -0.11
N ALA A 189 8.68 -10.47 0.93
CA ALA A 189 9.14 -10.73 2.28
C ALA A 189 8.62 -12.06 2.84
N LEU A 190 7.37 -12.44 2.56
CA LEU A 190 6.81 -13.72 2.97
C LEU A 190 7.50 -14.89 2.28
N GLU A 191 7.72 -14.84 0.96
CA GLU A 191 8.45 -15.91 0.25
C GLU A 191 9.87 -16.10 0.80
N ARG A 192 10.57 -14.98 1.08
CA ARG A 192 11.91 -15.01 1.67
C ARG A 192 11.91 -15.65 3.05
N ARG A 193 10.96 -15.30 3.93
CA ARG A 193 10.82 -15.87 5.28
C ARG A 193 10.50 -17.38 5.25
N MET A 194 9.72 -17.81 4.27
CA MET A 194 9.30 -19.23 4.13
C MET A 194 10.35 -20.10 3.45
N GLY A 195 11.47 -19.54 2.98
CA GLY A 195 12.51 -20.29 2.26
C GLY A 195 12.07 -20.77 0.88
N THR A 196 10.94 -20.27 0.35
CA THR A 196 10.44 -20.59 -1.00
C THR A 196 11.03 -19.67 -2.07
N TYR A 197 11.78 -18.65 -1.64
CA TYR A 197 12.57 -17.80 -2.51
C TYR A 197 13.81 -18.56 -3.02
N HIS A 198 13.69 -19.19 -4.18
CA HIS A 198 14.86 -19.58 -4.98
C HIS A 198 15.28 -18.38 -5.85
N ASP A 199 16.49 -17.90 -5.61
CA ASP A 199 17.16 -16.87 -6.40
C ASP A 199 17.62 -17.50 -7.72
N SER A 200 16.67 -17.81 -8.60
CA SER A 200 16.97 -18.22 -9.98
C SER A 200 17.16 -16.97 -10.83
N CYS A 201 18.12 -16.15 -10.43
CA CYS A 201 18.79 -15.22 -11.32
C CYS A 201 20.11 -15.92 -11.71
N ASP A 202 20.01 -17.03 -12.46
CA ASP A 202 21.18 -17.67 -13.06
C ASP A 202 21.88 -16.65 -13.98
N GLU A 203 23.17 -16.44 -13.70
CA GLU A 203 24.21 -15.83 -14.54
C GLU A 203 23.75 -14.75 -15.54
N PHE A 204 23.65 -13.50 -15.09
CA PHE A 204 23.99 -12.36 -15.92
C PHE A 204 25.32 -11.78 -15.42
N ASP A 205 26.33 -11.83 -16.28
CA ASP A 205 27.68 -11.32 -16.09
C ASP A 205 27.65 -9.85 -15.59
N ILE A 206 28.16 -9.64 -14.37
CA ILE A 206 28.05 -8.38 -13.60
C ILE A 206 29.26 -7.45 -13.86
N THR A 207 29.96 -7.59 -14.99
CA THR A 207 31.19 -6.82 -15.18
C THR A 207 31.05 -5.48 -15.88
N GLU A 208 29.89 -5.11 -16.43
CA GLU A 208 29.68 -3.75 -16.96
C GLU A 208 28.21 -3.31 -16.91
N ARG A 209 27.81 -2.45 -15.94
CA ARG A 209 27.06 -1.18 -16.13
C ARG A 209 26.30 -0.67 -14.88
N PRO A 210 26.04 0.66 -14.81
CA PRO A 210 25.64 1.37 -13.60
C PRO A 210 24.12 1.33 -13.36
N GLU A 211 23.73 1.43 -12.08
CA GLU A 211 22.42 1.92 -11.61
C GLU A 211 21.16 1.38 -12.32
N PHE A 212 20.86 0.08 -12.15
CA PHE A 212 19.51 -0.43 -12.38
C PHE A 212 19.02 -1.24 -11.17
N GLU A 213 18.33 -0.56 -10.25
CA GLU A 213 17.45 -1.22 -9.28
C GLU A 213 16.11 -1.55 -9.97
N THR A 214 15.99 -2.76 -10.51
CA THR A 214 14.68 -3.39 -10.77
C THR A 214 14.07 -3.82 -9.44
N ARG A 215 13.52 -2.86 -8.69
CA ARG A 215 12.81 -3.11 -7.43
C ARG A 215 11.56 -2.25 -7.42
N TYR A 216 10.39 -2.89 -7.33
CA TYR A 216 9.07 -2.31 -7.07
C TYR A 216 9.07 -0.78 -6.95
N LEU A 217 9.12 -0.10 -8.09
CA LEU A 217 9.17 1.35 -8.08
C LEU A 217 7.77 1.82 -7.70
N LEU A 218 7.71 2.52 -6.57
CA LEU A 218 6.84 3.68 -6.49
C LEU A 218 7.44 4.66 -7.52
N GLU A 219 7.09 4.49 -8.80
CA GLU A 219 7.63 5.37 -9.85
C GLU A 219 7.07 6.77 -9.61
N ILE A 220 7.96 7.64 -9.16
CA ILE A 220 7.74 9.09 -9.14
C ILE A 220 7.83 9.56 -10.59
N VAL A 221 6.75 9.42 -11.34
CA VAL A 221 6.66 10.00 -12.68
C VAL A 221 6.16 11.43 -12.54
N THR A 222 7.04 12.40 -12.76
CA THR A 222 6.61 13.77 -13.06
C THR A 222 5.98 13.77 -14.46
N PRO A 223 4.73 14.23 -14.64
CA PRO A 223 4.13 14.44 -15.95
C PRO A 223 4.78 15.68 -16.56
N GLU A 224 6.00 15.52 -17.07
CA GLU A 224 6.53 16.50 -18.00
C GLU A 224 5.89 16.27 -19.37
N SER A 225 5.18 17.29 -19.85
CA SER A 225 4.70 17.46 -21.22
C SER A 225 3.59 16.50 -21.71
N SER A 226 2.38 16.68 -21.21
CA SER A 226 1.20 16.56 -22.09
C SER A 226 0.20 17.65 -21.76
N ALA A 227 0.51 18.85 -22.26
CA ALA A 227 -0.50 19.88 -22.44
C ALA A 227 -1.61 19.32 -23.35
N SER A 228 -2.86 19.59 -22.96
CA SER A 228 -4.13 19.41 -23.69
C SER A 228 -4.98 18.18 -23.33
N TRP A 229 -5.70 18.28 -22.22
CA TRP A 229 -7.03 17.65 -22.08
C TRP A 229 -8.00 18.67 -21.47
N PHE A 230 -8.42 19.65 -22.27
CA PHE A 230 -9.68 20.34 -22.03
C PHE A 230 -10.81 19.46 -22.58
N CYS A 231 -11.68 18.98 -21.69
CA CYS A 231 -12.98 18.44 -22.06
C CYS A 231 -13.72 19.48 -22.91
N ARG A 232 -13.98 19.18 -24.19
CA ARG A 232 -14.99 19.91 -24.95
C ARG A 232 -16.36 19.41 -24.54
N PRO A 233 -17.33 20.30 -24.24
CA PRO A 233 -18.70 19.90 -24.06
C PRO A 233 -19.26 19.39 -25.39
N VAL A 234 -19.94 18.26 -25.37
CA VAL A 234 -20.76 17.78 -26.49
C VAL A 234 -21.98 18.70 -26.55
N SER A 235 -21.95 19.69 -27.44
CA SER A 235 -23.16 20.42 -27.84
C SER A 235 -24.03 19.48 -28.68
N ARG A 236 -25.22 19.15 -28.16
CA ARG A 236 -26.30 18.63 -28.99
C ARG A 236 -26.91 19.79 -29.77
N SER A 237 -26.99 19.66 -31.09
CA SER A 237 -27.78 20.53 -31.94
C SER A 237 -28.40 19.72 -33.07
N GLY A 238 -29.70 19.90 -33.27
CA GLY A 238 -30.47 19.43 -34.44
C GLY A 238 -31.19 18.12 -34.21
#